data_AF-A0A5N7MJM2-F1
#
_entry.id   AF-A0A5N7MJM2-F1
#
_cell.length_a   1.000
_cell.length_b   1.000
_cell.length_c   1.000
_cell.angle_alpha   90.00
_cell.angle_beta   90.00
_cell.angle_gamma   90.00
#
_symmetry.space_group_name_H-M   'P 1'
#
loop_
_entity.id
_entity.type
_entity.pdbx_description
1 polymer ?
#
loop_
_entity_poly.entity_id
_entity_poly.type
_entity_poly.pdbx_seq_one_letter_code
_entity_poly.pdbx_strand_id
1 'polypeptide(L)'
;MPTNSVPFPGVSGSRRTTLRQRHRRCRSISPPWTRPPLVRPLTLSRSSSRPLIRPPSGPARCVVPRSLLMPTTTSSALKAAVIVNVEASRAVRQAEAGAARTMLERTAERFRLKPKRLAGDSAYGEAEMLHWLVEEQKIEPHVPVIDKSTRQDGTFSRAEFTYDAGADPYTCPEGKTLTTSGRIVNEGTTHIYLGITFDCGPCHLKQQCCPNTPARRITRSIYENARVVARALKGTPAFEQSRQDRKRVEMV
;
A
#
# COMPACT_ATOMS: atom_id res chain seq x y z
N MET A 1 -41.73 23.40 -48.20
CA MET A 1 -41.79 22.73 -49.52
C MET A 1 -41.21 23.68 -50.54
N PRO A 2 -40.43 23.26 -51.55
CA PRO A 2 -40.17 21.88 -52.06
C PRO A 2 -38.78 21.37 -51.62
N THR A 3 -38.47 20.10 -51.32
CA THR A 3 -38.59 18.79 -52.01
C THR A 3 -37.87 18.71 -53.35
N ASN A 4 -36.75 17.99 -53.39
CA ASN A 4 -36.37 17.00 -54.42
C ASN A 4 -35.01 16.38 -54.02
N SER A 5 -34.90 15.12 -53.60
CA SER A 5 -35.24 13.83 -54.25
C SER A 5 -34.32 13.48 -55.43
N VAL A 6 -33.29 12.70 -55.10
CA VAL A 6 -32.57 11.59 -55.81
C VAL A 6 -32.79 11.40 -57.33
N PRO A 7 -31.75 10.95 -58.06
CA PRO A 7 -31.79 9.56 -58.51
C PRO A 7 -30.44 8.79 -58.46
N PHE A 8 -30.54 7.51 -58.08
CA PHE A 8 -29.63 6.42 -58.49
C PHE A 8 -29.85 6.10 -59.99
N PRO A 9 -28.82 5.60 -60.71
CA PRO A 9 -28.74 4.17 -61.04
C PRO A 9 -27.27 3.67 -60.98
N GLY A 10 -26.90 2.39 -60.96
CA GLY A 10 -27.55 1.15 -61.36
C GLY A 10 -26.48 0.22 -61.96
N VAL A 11 -26.07 -0.77 -61.17
CA VAL A 11 -25.55 -2.12 -61.47
C VAL A 11 -25.09 -2.48 -62.91
N SER A 12 -23.84 -2.96 -63.02
CA SER A 12 -23.44 -4.18 -63.76
C SER A 12 -21.98 -4.48 -63.39
N GLY A 13 -21.44 -5.69 -63.23
CA GLY A 13 -21.92 -7.05 -63.29
C GLY A 13 -20.69 -7.96 -63.12
N SER A 14 -20.83 -9.01 -62.29
CA SER A 14 -20.16 -10.31 -62.38
C SER A 14 -18.69 -10.39 -62.81
N ARG A 15 -17.81 -10.81 -61.88
CA ARG A 15 -16.83 -11.89 -62.13
C ARG A 15 -16.65 -12.73 -60.86
N ARG A 16 -17.14 -13.96 -60.92
CA ARG A 16 -16.86 -15.04 -59.98
C ARG A 16 -15.39 -15.44 -60.13
N THR A 17 -14.63 -15.38 -59.04
CA THR A 17 -13.32 -16.04 -58.96
C THR A 17 -13.35 -17.02 -57.81
N THR A 18 -13.55 -18.29 -58.15
CA THR A 18 -13.50 -19.44 -57.24
C THR A 18 -12.09 -19.59 -56.68
N LEU A 19 -11.89 -19.25 -55.41
CA LEU A 19 -10.66 -19.58 -54.71
C LEU A 19 -10.71 -21.06 -54.30
N ARG A 20 -10.11 -21.93 -55.11
CA ARG A 20 -9.86 -23.34 -54.80
C ARG A 20 -9.08 -23.44 -53.48
N GLN A 21 -9.73 -23.98 -52.45
CA GLN A 21 -9.06 -24.52 -51.27
C GLN A 21 -8.12 -25.65 -51.71
N ARG A 22 -6.82 -25.40 -51.70
CA ARG A 22 -5.80 -26.44 -51.78
C ARG A 22 -5.65 -27.05 -50.39
N HIS A 23 -6.30 -28.19 -50.16
CA HIS A 23 -5.96 -29.09 -49.06
C HIS A 23 -4.50 -29.53 -49.20
N ARG A 24 -3.60 -28.93 -48.40
CA ARG A 24 -2.29 -29.54 -48.13
C ARG A 24 -2.52 -30.68 -47.14
N ARG A 25 -2.22 -31.91 -47.58
CA ARG A 25 -2.14 -33.09 -46.72
C ARG A 25 -1.10 -32.83 -45.63
N CYS A 26 -1.53 -32.66 -44.39
CA CYS A 26 -0.66 -32.81 -43.23
C CYS A 26 -0.25 -34.29 -43.17
N ARG A 27 1.02 -34.58 -43.48
CA ARG A 27 1.63 -35.85 -43.09
C ARG A 27 1.76 -35.85 -41.57
N SER A 28 1.07 -36.78 -40.93
CA SER A 28 1.26 -37.14 -39.53
C SER A 28 2.70 -37.64 -39.33
N ILE A 29 3.52 -36.83 -38.67
CA ILE A 29 4.81 -37.26 -38.11
C ILE A 29 4.59 -37.39 -36.61
N SER A 30 4.39 -38.62 -36.16
CA SER A 30 4.34 -38.99 -34.75
C SER A 30 5.76 -38.86 -34.16
N PRO A 31 5.97 -38.14 -33.06
CA PRO A 31 7.25 -38.18 -32.35
C PRO A 31 7.42 -39.55 -31.63
N PRO A 32 8.64 -40.09 -31.55
CA PRO A 32 8.89 -41.34 -30.86
C PRO A 32 8.73 -41.16 -29.35
N TRP A 33 7.87 -41.98 -28.76
CA TRP A 33 7.69 -42.11 -27.32
C TRP A 33 8.94 -42.78 -26.72
N THR A 34 9.84 -42.00 -26.16
CA THR A 34 10.87 -42.51 -25.24
C THR A 34 10.24 -42.72 -23.86
N ARG A 35 10.30 -43.97 -23.39
CA ARG A 35 9.86 -44.39 -22.05
C ARG A 35 10.63 -43.61 -20.97
N PRO A 36 9.96 -43.03 -19.96
CA PRO A 36 10.66 -42.54 -18.78
C PRO A 36 11.24 -43.72 -17.97
N PRO A 37 12.44 -43.58 -17.38
CA PRO A 37 13.02 -44.64 -16.56
C PRO A 37 12.20 -44.88 -15.30
N LEU A 38 12.06 -46.15 -14.92
CA LEU A 38 11.46 -46.62 -13.68
C LEU A 38 12.17 -45.99 -12.47
N VAL A 39 11.53 -45.04 -11.81
CA VAL A 39 11.95 -44.56 -10.50
C VAL A 39 11.62 -45.65 -9.48
N ARG A 40 12.66 -46.32 -8.96
CA ARG A 40 12.53 -47.24 -7.82
C ARG A 40 12.07 -46.45 -6.58
N PRO A 41 11.21 -47.03 -5.72
CA PRO A 41 10.75 -46.37 -4.52
C PRO A 41 11.93 -46.12 -3.56
N LEU A 42 12.17 -44.85 -3.23
CA LEU A 42 13.03 -44.48 -2.13
C LEU A 42 12.32 -44.88 -0.83
N THR A 43 12.93 -45.84 -0.15
CA THR A 43 12.61 -46.25 1.20
C THR A 43 12.70 -45.03 2.14
N LEU A 44 11.64 -44.78 2.90
CA LEU A 44 11.65 -43.84 4.02
C LEU A 44 12.63 -44.33 5.08
N SER A 45 13.88 -43.87 5.00
CA SER A 45 14.84 -44.05 6.09
C SER A 45 14.53 -43.03 7.19
N ARG A 46 14.07 -43.55 8.31
CA ARG A 46 13.97 -42.89 9.61
C ARG A 46 15.35 -42.31 9.98
N SER A 47 15.50 -40.98 10.08
CA SER A 47 16.36 -40.27 11.05
C SER A 47 16.68 -38.84 10.62
N SER A 48 16.19 -37.86 11.39
CA SER A 48 17.05 -36.86 12.03
C SER A 48 16.15 -35.90 12.83
N SER A 49 16.02 -36.23 14.10
CA SER A 49 15.50 -35.34 15.13
C SER A 49 16.36 -34.08 15.17
N ARG A 50 15.83 -32.93 14.76
CA ARG A 50 16.43 -31.64 15.12
C ARG A 50 16.09 -31.35 16.59
N PRO A 51 17.07 -30.92 17.42
CA PRO A 51 16.86 -30.80 18.85
C PRO A 51 15.94 -29.62 19.19
N LEU A 52 14.91 -29.91 20.00
CA LEU A 52 14.19 -28.91 20.78
C LEU A 52 15.19 -28.23 21.73
N ILE A 53 15.45 -26.95 21.51
CA ILE A 53 16.19 -26.12 22.47
C ILE A 53 15.30 -25.99 23.72
N ARG A 54 15.74 -26.61 24.83
CA ARG A 54 15.16 -26.41 26.16
C ARG A 54 15.50 -25.01 26.66
N PRO A 55 14.54 -24.23 27.18
CA PRO A 55 14.86 -22.96 27.83
C PRO A 55 15.58 -23.20 29.18
N PRO A 56 16.53 -22.32 29.58
CA PRO A 56 17.23 -22.43 30.85
C PRO A 56 16.31 -22.16 32.04
N SER A 57 16.46 -22.97 33.07
CA SER A 57 15.79 -22.87 34.37
C SER A 57 16.49 -21.84 35.27
N GLY A 58 15.84 -20.71 35.52
CA GLY A 58 16.26 -19.68 36.47
C GLY A 58 15.33 -18.46 36.36
N PRO A 59 15.12 -17.68 37.44
CA PRO A 59 14.08 -16.64 37.46
C PRO A 59 14.53 -15.43 36.64
N ALA A 60 14.37 -15.54 35.31
CA ALA A 60 14.41 -14.40 34.43
C ALA A 60 13.20 -13.53 34.76
N ARG A 61 13.44 -12.41 35.44
CA ARG A 61 12.52 -11.27 35.43
C ARG A 61 12.46 -10.76 33.99
N CYS A 62 11.60 -11.40 33.18
CA CYS A 62 11.28 -10.95 31.84
C CYS A 62 10.55 -9.61 31.97
N VAL A 63 11.28 -8.53 31.71
CA VAL A 63 10.67 -7.24 31.42
C VAL A 63 9.94 -7.43 30.08
N VAL A 64 8.63 -7.69 30.14
CA VAL A 64 7.76 -7.74 28.98
C VAL A 64 7.63 -6.30 28.46
N PRO A 65 8.12 -5.95 27.26
CA PRO A 65 7.86 -4.64 26.72
C PRO A 65 6.35 -4.46 26.52
N ARG A 66 5.86 -3.28 26.89
CA ARG A 66 4.46 -2.85 26.98
C ARG A 66 3.79 -2.65 25.60
N SER A 67 4.08 -3.52 24.63
CA SER A 67 3.52 -3.50 23.28
C SER A 67 3.21 -4.93 22.81
N LEU A 68 2.48 -5.70 23.63
CA LEU A 68 1.67 -6.82 23.12
C LEU A 68 0.45 -6.24 22.40
N LEU A 69 0.64 -5.71 21.19
CA LEU A 69 -0.47 -5.35 20.35
C LEU A 69 -0.58 -6.29 19.16
N MET A 70 -1.48 -7.25 19.35
CA MET A 70 -1.86 -8.25 18.37
C MET A 70 -2.41 -7.56 17.11
N PRO A 71 -2.01 -7.96 15.90
CA PRO A 71 -2.78 -7.64 14.70
C PRO A 71 -4.07 -8.46 14.77
N THR A 72 -5.10 -7.93 15.44
CA THR A 72 -6.35 -8.64 15.65
C THR A 72 -7.11 -8.73 14.31
N THR A 73 -7.22 -9.95 13.80
CA THR A 73 -7.46 -10.21 12.37
C THR A 73 -8.94 -10.26 11.94
N THR A 74 -9.92 -9.88 12.78
CA THR A 74 -11.33 -9.78 12.37
C THR A 74 -12.12 -8.94 13.40
N SER A 75 -13.23 -8.29 12.96
CA SER A 75 -14.13 -7.60 13.89
C SER A 75 -14.76 -8.53 14.95
N SER A 76 -14.78 -9.85 14.70
CA SER A 76 -15.19 -10.88 15.65
C SER A 76 -14.08 -11.26 16.63
N ALA A 77 -12.82 -11.36 16.20
CA ALA A 77 -11.68 -11.64 17.10
C ALA A 77 -11.42 -10.50 18.10
N LEU A 78 -11.63 -9.26 17.69
CA LEU A 78 -11.60 -8.10 18.59
C LEU A 78 -12.71 -8.15 19.66
N LYS A 79 -13.90 -8.64 19.29
CA LYS A 79 -15.02 -8.83 20.23
C LYS A 79 -14.81 -10.00 21.19
N ALA A 80 -14.14 -11.06 20.74
CA ALA A 80 -13.90 -12.27 21.50
C ALA A 80 -12.54 -12.31 22.22
N ALA A 81 -11.69 -11.28 22.04
CA ALA A 81 -10.34 -11.18 22.59
C ALA A 81 -9.48 -12.44 22.38
N VAL A 82 -9.44 -12.95 21.14
CA VAL A 82 -8.68 -14.17 20.80
C VAL A 82 -7.33 -13.82 20.19
N ILE A 83 -6.25 -14.35 20.79
CA ILE A 83 -4.89 -14.25 20.28
C ILE A 83 -4.65 -15.37 19.26
N VAL A 84 -4.38 -15.01 18.01
CA VAL A 84 -4.19 -15.99 16.90
C VAL A 84 -2.73 -16.19 16.50
N ASN A 85 -1.85 -15.24 16.86
CA ASN A 85 -0.45 -15.26 16.46
C ASN A 85 0.39 -14.35 17.35
N VAL A 86 1.67 -14.66 17.54
CA VAL A 86 2.62 -13.85 18.32
C VAL A 86 3.99 -13.86 17.65
N GLU A 87 4.67 -12.73 17.62
CA GLU A 87 6.04 -12.60 17.12
C GLU A 87 6.82 -11.67 18.05
N ALA A 88 8.00 -12.12 18.49
CA ALA A 88 8.87 -11.30 19.32
C ALA A 88 9.65 -10.32 18.43
N SER A 89 9.76 -9.07 18.85
CA SER A 89 10.53 -8.05 18.13
C SER A 89 11.37 -7.21 19.09
N ARG A 90 12.32 -6.45 18.53
CA ARG A 90 13.04 -5.42 19.28
C ARG A 90 12.11 -4.24 19.51
N ALA A 91 12.28 -3.52 20.62
CA ALA A 91 11.55 -2.28 20.93
C ALA A 91 12.00 -1.11 20.04
N VAL A 92 11.89 -1.28 18.73
CA VAL A 92 12.25 -0.33 17.67
C VAL A 92 11.12 -0.35 16.66
N ARG A 93 10.58 0.82 16.28
CA ARG A 93 9.37 0.93 15.45
C ARG A 93 9.44 0.12 14.15
N GLN A 94 10.57 0.18 13.45
CA GLN A 94 10.76 -0.58 12.20
C GLN A 94 10.70 -2.10 12.43
N ALA A 95 11.24 -2.58 13.56
CA ALA A 95 11.18 -3.99 13.91
C ALA A 95 9.76 -4.42 14.33
N GLU A 96 9.04 -3.56 15.05
CA GLU A 96 7.63 -3.80 15.41
C GLU A 96 6.73 -3.84 14.18
N ALA A 97 6.92 -2.92 13.23
CA ALA A 97 6.20 -2.90 11.95
C ALA A 97 6.50 -4.16 11.12
N GLY A 98 7.77 -4.55 11.03
CA GLY A 98 8.18 -5.79 10.36
C GLY A 98 7.55 -7.04 10.98
N ALA A 99 7.56 -7.14 12.31
CA ALA A 99 6.94 -8.25 13.02
C ALA A 99 5.42 -8.33 12.78
N ALA A 100 4.73 -7.18 12.70
CA ALA A 100 3.31 -7.17 12.35
C ALA A 100 3.03 -7.65 10.92
N ARG A 101 3.87 -7.27 9.95
CA ARG A 101 3.77 -7.80 8.57
C ARG A 101 3.91 -9.32 8.56
N THR A 102 4.97 -9.84 9.19
CA THR A 102 5.21 -11.29 9.30
C THR A 102 4.05 -12.01 9.99
N MET A 103 3.48 -11.44 11.05
CA MET A 103 2.33 -12.03 11.72
C MET A 103 1.10 -12.11 10.82
N LEU A 104 0.80 -11.03 10.07
CA LEU A 104 -0.34 -10.97 9.17
C LEU A 104 -0.20 -11.97 8.01
N GLU A 105 0.98 -12.03 7.39
CA GLU A 105 1.27 -12.97 6.30
C GLU A 105 1.17 -14.43 6.78
N ARG A 106 1.81 -14.75 7.91
CA ARG A 106 1.77 -16.09 8.51
C ARG A 106 0.34 -16.50 8.88
N THR A 107 -0.47 -15.57 9.39
CA THR A 107 -1.87 -15.85 9.74
C THR A 107 -2.73 -16.06 8.50
N ALA A 108 -2.50 -15.29 7.44
CA ALA A 108 -3.17 -15.49 6.16
C ALA A 108 -2.80 -16.83 5.52
N GLU A 109 -1.54 -17.24 5.60
CA GLU A 109 -1.08 -18.52 5.07
C GLU A 109 -1.61 -19.72 5.86
N ARG A 110 -1.42 -19.71 7.18
CA ARG A 110 -1.70 -20.87 8.05
C ARG A 110 -3.18 -21.04 8.36
N PHE A 111 -3.89 -19.93 8.59
CA PHE A 111 -5.28 -19.95 9.05
C PHE A 111 -6.26 -19.46 7.98
N ARG A 112 -5.78 -18.97 6.83
CA ARG A 112 -6.61 -18.35 5.79
C ARG A 112 -7.45 -17.18 6.33
N LEU A 113 -6.94 -16.52 7.37
CA LEU A 113 -7.58 -15.37 8.01
C LEU A 113 -6.90 -14.08 7.56
N LYS A 114 -7.69 -13.17 7.00
CA LYS A 114 -7.24 -11.83 6.61
C LYS A 114 -8.12 -10.76 7.26
N PRO A 115 -7.54 -9.83 8.05
CA PRO A 115 -8.31 -8.73 8.62
C PRO A 115 -8.91 -7.83 7.57
N LYS A 116 -10.10 -7.30 7.89
CA LYS A 116 -10.64 -6.14 7.20
C LYS A 116 -10.01 -4.84 7.70
N ARG A 117 -9.63 -4.82 8.99
CA ARG A 117 -9.14 -3.63 9.71
C ARG A 117 -7.98 -4.03 10.61
N LEU A 118 -6.97 -3.18 10.72
CA LEU A 118 -5.88 -3.32 11.68
C LEU A 118 -5.95 -2.20 12.70
N ALA A 119 -6.24 -2.52 13.97
CA ALA A 119 -6.16 -1.58 15.07
C ALA A 119 -4.74 -1.59 15.65
N GLY A 120 -4.01 -0.50 15.49
CA GLY A 120 -2.61 -0.38 15.90
C GLY A 120 -2.35 0.86 16.74
N ASP A 121 -1.25 0.86 17.49
CA ASP A 121 -0.71 2.09 18.10
C ASP A 121 0.02 2.96 17.05
N SER A 122 0.51 4.13 17.47
CA SER A 122 1.20 5.05 16.56
C SER A 122 2.53 4.53 15.99
N ALA A 123 3.12 3.46 16.55
CA ALA A 123 4.34 2.87 16.01
C ALA A 123 4.09 2.25 14.63
N TYR A 124 2.89 1.72 14.40
CA TYR A 124 2.44 1.22 13.09
C TYR A 124 2.07 2.33 12.09
N GLY A 125 2.11 3.60 12.49
CA GLY A 125 1.71 4.76 11.67
C GLY A 125 2.75 5.19 10.64
N GLU A 126 3.78 4.38 10.39
CA GLU A 126 4.82 4.66 9.40
C GLU A 126 4.25 4.60 7.97
N ALA A 127 4.77 5.46 7.09
CA ALA A 127 4.25 5.64 5.74
C ALA A 127 4.29 4.35 4.92
N GLU A 128 5.40 3.61 5.00
CA GLU A 128 5.60 2.36 4.29
C GLU A 128 4.69 1.25 4.81
N MET A 129 4.48 1.18 6.14
CA MET A 129 3.54 0.22 6.74
C MET A 129 2.10 0.51 6.31
N LEU A 130 1.69 1.77 6.32
CA LEU A 130 0.36 2.19 5.86
C LEU A 130 0.16 1.88 4.37
N HIS A 131 1.17 2.11 3.54
CA HIS A 131 1.11 1.77 2.11
C HIS A 131 0.90 0.28 1.90
N TRP A 132 1.70 -0.56 2.55
CA TRP A 132 1.55 -2.01 2.49
C TRP A 132 0.16 -2.47 2.95
N LEU A 133 -0.38 -1.89 4.03
CA LEU A 133 -1.74 -2.22 4.50
C LEU A 133 -2.82 -1.85 3.49
N VAL A 134 -2.80 -0.61 2.99
CA VAL A 134 -3.87 -0.06 2.15
C VAL A 134 -3.78 -0.59 0.72
N GLU A 135 -2.61 -0.53 0.11
CA GLU A 135 -2.44 -0.81 -1.32
C GLU A 135 -2.24 -2.29 -1.60
N GLU A 136 -1.38 -2.97 -0.85
CA GLU A 136 -1.07 -4.38 -1.11
C GLU A 136 -2.07 -5.30 -0.40
N GLN A 137 -2.31 -5.05 0.89
CA GLN A 137 -3.16 -5.93 1.68
C GLN A 137 -4.64 -5.56 1.64
N LYS A 138 -5.03 -4.37 1.18
CA LYS A 138 -6.44 -3.92 1.23
C LYS A 138 -7.06 -4.03 2.64
N ILE A 139 -6.26 -3.72 3.66
CA ILE A 139 -6.64 -3.68 5.07
C ILE A 139 -6.80 -2.22 5.47
N GLU A 140 -7.90 -1.86 6.12
CA GLU A 140 -8.12 -0.50 6.63
C GLU A 140 -7.21 -0.24 7.85
N PRO A 141 -6.31 0.75 7.80
CA PRO A 141 -5.41 1.05 8.89
C PRO A 141 -6.12 1.91 9.96
N HIS A 142 -6.59 1.27 11.03
CA HIS A 142 -7.10 1.96 12.22
C HIS A 142 -5.93 2.31 13.15
N VAL A 143 -5.03 3.12 12.61
CA VAL A 143 -3.76 3.48 13.23
C VAL A 143 -3.65 5.01 13.31
N PRO A 144 -3.35 5.59 14.48
CA PRO A 144 -3.19 7.03 14.59
C PRO A 144 -1.91 7.49 13.88
N VAL A 145 -2.06 8.35 12.87
CA VAL A 145 -0.94 8.99 12.16
C VAL A 145 -0.53 10.27 12.88
N ILE A 146 0.74 10.35 13.27
CA ILE A 146 1.33 11.59 13.81
C ILE A 146 1.72 12.48 12.63
N ASP A 147 0.94 13.53 12.42
CA ASP A 147 1.25 14.53 11.40
C ASP A 147 2.15 15.62 11.98
N LYS A 148 3.36 15.74 11.43
CA LYS A 148 4.32 16.80 11.75
C LYS A 148 4.39 17.87 10.64
N SER A 149 3.42 17.89 9.72
CA SER A 149 3.38 18.84 8.61
C SER A 149 2.94 20.25 9.02
N THR A 150 2.26 20.38 10.16
CA THR A 150 1.90 21.68 10.74
C THR A 150 3.16 22.37 11.26
N ARG A 151 3.41 23.59 10.75
CA ARG A 151 4.48 24.46 11.23
C ARG A 151 3.94 25.33 12.36
N GLN A 152 4.75 25.53 13.40
CA GLN A 152 4.40 26.46 14.49
C GLN A 152 4.88 27.89 14.24
N ASP A 153 5.70 28.10 13.20
CA ASP A 153 6.33 29.38 12.88
C ASP A 153 5.38 30.39 12.20
N GLY A 154 4.07 30.14 12.19
CA GLY A 154 3.07 30.98 11.51
C GLY A 154 3.14 30.99 9.98
N THR A 155 4.14 30.34 9.38
CA THR A 155 4.22 30.20 7.92
C THR A 155 3.17 29.22 7.40
N PHE A 156 2.72 29.42 6.15
CA PHE A 156 1.78 28.50 5.53
C PHE A 156 2.26 27.06 5.66
N SER A 157 1.35 26.18 6.06
CA SER A 157 1.62 24.75 6.20
C SER A 157 1.44 24.05 4.85
N ARG A 158 1.52 22.72 4.82
CA ARG A 158 1.17 21.93 3.63
C ARG A 158 -0.34 21.95 3.33
N ALA A 159 -1.19 22.22 4.33
CA ALA A 159 -2.63 22.21 4.19
C ALA A 159 -3.19 23.37 3.35
N GLU A 160 -2.46 24.48 3.30
CA GLU A 160 -2.82 25.65 2.47
C GLU A 160 -2.56 25.42 0.96
N PHE A 161 -1.91 24.31 0.60
CA PHE A 161 -1.58 23.99 -0.78
C PHE A 161 -2.45 22.83 -1.26
N THR A 162 -3.12 23.04 -2.39
CA THR A 162 -3.95 22.01 -3.00
C THR A 162 -3.07 21.11 -3.85
N TYR A 163 -3.19 19.79 -3.66
CA TYR A 163 -2.50 18.81 -4.50
C TYR A 163 -3.46 18.26 -5.54
N ASP A 164 -3.07 18.31 -6.81
CA ASP A 164 -3.80 17.62 -7.88
C ASP A 164 -3.17 16.24 -8.13
N ALA A 165 -3.93 15.19 -7.83
CA ALA A 165 -3.50 13.81 -8.01
C ALA A 165 -3.44 13.38 -9.49
N GLY A 166 -4.13 14.07 -10.39
CA GLY A 166 -4.16 13.74 -11.81
C GLY A 166 -2.92 14.25 -12.56
N ALA A 167 -2.58 15.53 -12.38
CA ALA A 167 -1.45 16.15 -13.06
C ALA A 167 -0.13 16.10 -12.25
N ASP A 168 -0.18 15.74 -10.96
CA ASP A 168 0.93 15.78 -10.01
C ASP A 168 1.58 17.16 -9.73
N PRO A 169 0.88 18.31 -9.72
CA PRO A 169 1.40 19.53 -9.11
C PRO A 169 0.76 19.88 -7.77
N TYR A 170 1.40 20.82 -7.07
CA TYR A 170 0.76 21.60 -6.02
C TYR A 170 0.32 22.96 -6.54
N THR A 171 -0.80 23.47 -6.03
CA THR A 171 -1.27 24.83 -6.28
C THR A 171 -1.18 25.63 -4.99
N CYS A 172 -0.52 26.79 -5.08
CA CYS A 172 -0.41 27.80 -4.04
C CYS A 172 -1.76 28.50 -3.81
N PRO A 173 -2.01 29.10 -2.62
CA PRO A 173 -3.15 30.02 -2.43
C PRO A 173 -3.28 31.13 -3.47
N GLU A 174 -2.14 31.57 -4.04
CA GLU A 174 -2.08 32.55 -5.14
C GLU A 174 -2.47 31.98 -6.52
N GLY A 175 -2.82 30.70 -6.60
CA GLY A 175 -3.12 29.99 -7.85
C GLY A 175 -1.90 29.54 -8.65
N LYS A 176 -0.68 29.81 -8.17
CA LYS A 176 0.57 29.41 -8.85
C LYS A 176 0.92 27.94 -8.62
N THR A 177 1.49 27.31 -9.64
CA THR A 177 1.82 25.88 -9.63
C THR A 177 3.24 25.63 -9.11
N LEU A 178 3.39 24.63 -8.23
CA LEU A 178 4.66 24.08 -7.78
C LEU A 178 4.85 22.71 -8.41
N THR A 179 5.95 22.52 -9.11
CA THR A 179 6.29 21.28 -9.81
C THR A 179 7.42 20.53 -9.12
N THR A 180 7.54 19.25 -9.43
CA THR A 180 8.63 18.39 -8.97
C THR A 180 9.57 18.09 -10.12
N SER A 181 10.87 17.98 -9.86
CA SER A 181 11.84 17.47 -10.84
C SER A 181 11.84 15.94 -10.91
N GLY A 182 10.94 15.26 -10.19
CA GLY A 182 10.88 13.80 -10.07
C GLY A 182 11.94 13.19 -9.15
N ARG A 183 12.96 13.96 -8.75
CA ARG A 183 14.01 13.49 -7.83
C ARG A 183 13.42 13.12 -6.48
N ILE A 184 13.71 11.90 -6.04
CA ILE A 184 13.34 11.41 -4.72
C ILE A 184 14.51 11.60 -3.76
N VAL A 185 14.24 12.20 -2.61
CA VAL A 185 15.19 12.45 -1.52
C VAL A 185 14.80 11.64 -0.29
N ASN A 186 15.63 11.69 0.76
CA ASN A 186 15.44 10.96 2.02
C ASN A 186 15.30 9.46 1.76
N GLU A 187 16.37 8.83 1.27
CA GLU A 187 16.43 7.38 1.05
C GLU A 187 15.35 6.85 0.10
N GLY A 188 14.92 7.67 -0.86
CA GLY A 188 13.93 7.26 -1.86
C GLY A 188 12.48 7.31 -1.39
N THR A 189 12.17 8.09 -0.34
CA THR A 189 10.80 8.12 0.22
C THR A 189 10.04 9.43 -0.03
N THR A 190 10.70 10.50 -0.46
CA THR A 190 10.13 11.85 -0.46
C THR A 190 10.39 12.60 -1.77
N HIS A 191 9.33 13.12 -2.40
CA HIS A 191 9.39 14.10 -3.47
C HIS A 191 9.50 15.54 -2.93
N ILE A 192 10.19 16.40 -3.68
CA ILE A 192 10.29 17.83 -3.41
C ILE A 192 9.57 18.59 -4.53
N TYR A 193 8.57 19.38 -4.14
CA TYR A 193 7.88 20.33 -5.02
C TYR A 193 8.42 21.73 -4.73
N LEU A 194 8.79 22.43 -5.79
CA LEU A 194 9.40 23.75 -5.74
C LEU A 194 8.53 24.75 -6.49
N GLY A 195 8.31 25.90 -5.87
CA GLY A 195 7.83 27.08 -6.58
C GLY A 195 8.94 27.69 -7.41
N ILE A 196 8.55 28.41 -8.46
CA ILE A 196 9.49 29.17 -9.29
C ILE A 196 9.88 30.44 -8.52
N THR A 197 11.18 30.77 -8.51
CA THR A 197 11.71 31.96 -7.81
C THR A 197 11.17 33.26 -8.41
N PHE A 198 11.02 33.32 -9.73
CA PHE A 198 10.41 34.43 -10.44
C PHE A 198 8.98 34.70 -9.95
N ASP A 199 8.24 33.65 -9.62
CA ASP A 199 6.87 33.76 -9.16
C ASP A 199 6.74 34.08 -7.68
N CYS A 200 7.64 33.54 -6.85
CA CYS A 200 7.65 33.75 -5.41
C CYS A 200 8.27 35.09 -5.02
N GLY A 201 9.20 35.62 -5.84
CA GLY A 201 9.93 36.85 -5.62
C GLY A 201 9.05 38.08 -5.37
N PRO A 202 8.14 38.43 -6.31
CA PRO A 202 7.23 39.57 -6.21
C PRO A 202 5.89 39.23 -5.53
N CYS A 203 5.72 38.00 -5.01
CA CYS A 203 4.46 37.56 -4.42
C CYS A 203 4.17 38.32 -3.12
N HIS A 204 2.94 38.83 -2.97
CA HIS A 204 2.51 39.56 -1.78
C HIS A 204 2.45 38.67 -0.53
N LEU A 205 2.24 37.35 -0.71
CA LEU A 205 2.22 36.37 0.37
C LEU A 205 3.61 35.86 0.76
N LYS A 206 4.71 36.38 0.20
CA LYS A 206 6.07 35.86 0.41
C LYS A 206 6.46 35.78 1.89
N GLN A 207 6.13 36.79 2.68
CA GLN A 207 6.46 36.82 4.12
C GLN A 207 5.75 35.69 4.90
N GLN A 208 4.51 35.35 4.54
CA GLN A 208 3.74 34.28 5.18
C GLN A 208 4.07 32.89 4.57
N CYS A 209 4.47 32.85 3.30
CA CYS A 209 4.69 31.60 2.55
C CYS A 209 6.13 31.08 2.68
N CYS A 210 7.13 31.93 2.46
CA CYS A 210 8.55 31.60 2.45
C CYS A 210 9.40 32.81 2.85
N PRO A 211 9.47 33.16 4.16
CA PRO A 211 10.21 34.32 4.62
C PRO A 211 11.73 34.16 4.43
N ASN A 212 12.25 32.95 4.66
CA ASN A 212 13.70 32.68 4.69
C ASN A 212 14.24 32.01 3.42
N THR A 213 13.39 31.73 2.42
CA THR A 213 13.79 31.02 1.20
C THR A 213 13.33 31.76 -0.04
N PRO A 214 14.10 31.72 -1.15
CA PRO A 214 13.77 32.46 -2.36
C PRO A 214 12.50 31.94 -3.05
N ALA A 215 12.17 30.67 -2.83
CA ALA A 215 10.93 30.05 -3.27
C ALA A 215 10.40 29.06 -2.23
N ARG A 216 9.11 28.74 -2.34
CA ARG A 216 8.44 27.76 -1.50
C ARG A 216 8.90 26.34 -1.85
N ARG A 217 9.19 25.53 -0.83
CA ARG A 217 9.53 24.11 -0.94
C ARG A 217 8.56 23.26 -0.13
N ILE A 218 7.93 22.27 -0.77
CA ILE A 218 7.00 21.32 -0.14
C ILE A 218 7.55 19.92 -0.32
N THR A 219 7.74 19.20 0.79
CA THR A 219 8.07 17.78 0.77
C THR A 219 6.79 16.94 0.81
N ARG A 220 6.75 15.88 0.02
CA ARG A 220 5.64 14.92 -0.03
C ARG A 220 6.20 13.51 -0.01
N SER A 221 5.67 12.64 0.84
CA SER A 221 6.06 11.23 0.80
C SER A 221 5.46 10.53 -0.42
N ILE A 222 6.15 9.54 -0.98
CA ILE A 222 5.61 8.64 -2.01
C ILE A 222 4.36 7.89 -1.51
N TYR A 223 4.29 7.63 -0.19
CA TYR A 223 3.20 6.92 0.48
C TYR A 223 2.12 7.86 1.03
N GLU A 224 2.05 9.10 0.54
CA GLU A 224 1.13 10.10 1.06
C GLU A 224 -0.34 9.66 0.91
N ASN A 225 -0.70 8.96 -0.16
CA ASN A 225 -2.07 8.47 -0.38
C ASN A 225 -2.52 7.55 0.77
N ALA A 226 -1.67 6.62 1.20
CA ALA A 226 -1.97 5.74 2.33
C ALA A 226 -2.12 6.52 3.65
N ARG A 227 -1.32 7.58 3.83
CA ARG A 227 -1.47 8.49 4.98
C ARG A 227 -2.77 9.29 4.94
N VAL A 228 -3.25 9.69 3.76
CA VAL A 228 -4.53 10.38 3.59
C VAL A 228 -5.68 9.44 3.96
N VAL A 229 -5.64 8.18 3.51
CA VAL A 229 -6.64 7.16 3.89
C VAL A 229 -6.68 6.97 5.40
N ALA A 230 -5.53 6.75 6.04
CA ALA A 230 -5.46 6.59 7.49
C ALA A 230 -5.94 7.85 8.25
N ARG A 231 -5.67 9.05 7.73
CA ARG A 231 -6.19 10.31 8.28
C ARG A 231 -7.69 10.44 8.14
N ALA A 232 -8.26 10.02 7.00
CA ALA A 232 -9.71 10.07 6.78
C ALA A 232 -10.48 9.14 7.72
N LEU A 233 -9.86 8.03 8.15
CA LEU A 233 -10.46 7.12 9.13
C LEU A 233 -10.46 7.69 10.55
N LYS A 234 -9.53 8.58 10.89
CA LYS A 234 -9.43 9.17 12.22
C LYS A 234 -10.71 9.98 12.55
N GLY A 235 -11.32 9.69 13.70
CA GLY A 235 -12.54 10.36 14.15
C GLY A 235 -13.84 9.76 13.62
N THR A 236 -13.77 8.74 12.75
CA THR A 236 -14.96 7.98 12.37
C THR A 236 -15.44 7.09 13.54
N PRO A 237 -16.74 6.78 13.63
CA PRO A 237 -17.25 5.85 14.64
C PRO A 237 -16.58 4.47 14.58
N ALA A 238 -16.26 4.01 13.37
CA ALA A 238 -15.54 2.75 13.16
C ALA A 238 -14.14 2.76 13.77
N PHE A 239 -13.43 3.89 13.67
CA PHE A 239 -12.11 4.05 14.27
C PHE A 239 -12.16 4.08 15.79
N GLU A 240 -13.13 4.79 16.38
CA GLU A 240 -13.29 4.84 17.84
C GLU A 240 -13.69 3.47 18.40
N GLN A 241 -14.57 2.72 17.71
CA GLN A 241 -14.88 1.35 18.09
C GLN A 241 -13.63 0.47 18.11
N SER A 242 -12.81 0.51 17.05
CA SER A 242 -11.57 -0.29 17.01
C SER A 242 -10.58 0.10 18.10
N ARG A 243 -10.54 1.37 18.49
CA ARG A 243 -9.74 1.83 19.62
C ARG A 243 -10.25 1.25 20.94
N GLN A 244 -11.57 1.22 21.15
CA GLN A 244 -12.18 0.64 22.35
C GLN A 244 -11.96 -0.87 22.41
N ASP A 245 -12.16 -1.57 21.29
CA ASP A 245 -11.92 -3.01 21.20
C ASP A 245 -10.46 -3.35 21.50
N ARG A 246 -9.51 -2.55 20.98
CA ARG A 246 -8.09 -2.70 21.31
C ARG A 246 -7.82 -2.55 22.81
N LYS A 247 -8.36 -1.50 23.44
CA LYS A 247 -8.24 -1.31 24.90
C LYS A 247 -8.80 -2.50 25.68
N ARG A 248 -9.90 -3.09 25.22
CA ARG A 248 -10.48 -4.27 25.87
C ARG A 248 -9.53 -5.46 25.83
N VAL A 249 -8.89 -5.73 24.69
CA VAL A 249 -7.92 -6.83 24.55
C VAL A 249 -6.66 -6.59 25.39
N GLU A 250 -6.20 -5.35 25.52
CA GLU A 250 -5.05 -4.99 26.37
C GLU A 250 -5.28 -5.19 27.88
N MET A 251 -6.54 -5.34 28.31
CA MET A 251 -6.93 -5.53 29.71
C MET A 251 -7.14 -7.01 30.09
N VAL A 252 -6.97 -7.95 29.16
CA VAL A 252 -7.10 -9.41 29.37
C VAL A 252 -5.74 -10.00 29.72
#